data_AF-A0A5N6W269-F1
#
_entry.id   AF-A0A5N6W269-F1
#
_cell.length_a   1.000
_cell.length_b   1.000
_cell.length_c   1.000
_cell.angle_alpha   90.00
_cell.angle_beta   90.00
_cell.angle_gamma   90.00
#
_symmetry.space_group_name_H-M   'P 1'
#
loop_
_entity.id
_entity.type
_entity.pdbx_description
1 polymer ?
#
loop_
_entity_poly.entity_id
_entity_poly.type
_entity_poly.pdbx_seq_one_letter_code
_entity_poly.pdbx_strand_id
1 'polypeptide(L)'
;MNGIFPADLAVYLFLTPFVLYVYWSHRWVGWLPWTNLLVFCIVRIVGGAIGVNDSSSIAANIISGIGMSPLLLAIDGLLHEARYYRHPENNVLLGRIVIIAITGLMGAGLGLSIGGSLQVYQGEGTSSDLSHWKVGTGLVVAVWAMEVVWALFSLLPSQCEKDAPGYKDGTRLMYGALAAIVFAGVRVLYNLIAVCSQRKDLSSVFGSIAVRVVLVFLPEVLAVLSMILAGLWTRNIRKHNHVAEKEESMSA
;
A
#
# COMPACT_ATOMS: atom_id res chain seq x y z
N MET A 1 21.52 -12.46 15.01
CA MET A 1 20.24 -11.81 15.41
C MET A 1 19.68 -11.09 14.19
N ASN A 2 18.47 -11.43 13.76
CA ASN A 2 17.80 -10.76 12.65
C ASN A 2 17.28 -9.40 13.13
N GLY A 3 18.10 -8.35 13.01
CA GLY A 3 17.76 -6.97 13.44
C GLY A 3 16.58 -6.34 12.70
N ILE A 4 16.05 -6.99 11.66
CA ILE A 4 14.91 -6.51 10.87
C ILE A 4 13.61 -6.47 11.69
N PHE A 5 13.34 -7.48 12.52
CA PHE A 5 12.12 -7.54 13.33
C PHE A 5 12.03 -6.46 14.41
N PRO A 6 13.09 -6.20 15.22
CA PRO A 6 13.05 -5.08 16.16
C PRO A 6 13.00 -3.73 15.44
N ALA A 7 13.61 -3.59 14.26
CA ALA A 7 13.52 -2.38 13.45
C ALA A 7 12.10 -2.13 12.91
N ASP A 8 11.45 -3.16 12.34
CA ASP A 8 10.04 -3.14 11.96
C ASP A 8 9.18 -2.69 13.15
N LEU A 9 9.29 -3.38 14.29
CA LEU A 9 8.51 -3.07 15.47
C LEU A 9 8.69 -1.61 15.91
N ALA A 10 9.93 -1.14 16.04
CA ALA A 10 10.22 0.21 16.49
C ALA A 10 9.70 1.29 15.53
N VAL A 11 9.94 1.12 14.22
CA VAL A 11 9.51 2.10 13.21
C VAL A 11 8.00 2.19 13.13
N TYR A 12 7.29 1.05 13.06
CA TYR A 12 5.84 1.08 12.91
C TYR A 12 5.12 1.49 14.20
N LEU A 13 5.68 1.20 15.39
CA LEU A 13 5.18 1.81 16.64
C LEU A 13 5.32 3.33 16.63
N PHE A 14 6.44 3.85 16.13
CA PHE A 14 6.67 5.29 16.03
C PHE A 14 5.77 5.98 14.98
N LEU A 15 5.53 5.34 13.83
CA LEU A 15 4.71 5.90 12.76
C LEU A 15 3.20 5.82 13.04
N THR A 16 2.74 4.83 13.80
CA THR A 16 1.30 4.60 14.07
C THR A 16 0.56 5.83 14.63
N PRO A 17 1.09 6.58 15.62
CA PRO A 17 0.47 7.82 16.08
C PRO A 17 0.22 8.85 14.97
N PHE A 18 1.16 8.99 14.04
CA PHE A 18 1.01 9.90 12.89
C PHE A 18 -0.08 9.41 11.95
N VAL A 19 -0.15 8.11 11.67
CA VAL A 19 -1.22 7.51 10.86
C VAL A 19 -2.58 7.74 11.51
N LEU A 20 -2.71 7.55 12.83
CA LEU A 20 -3.94 7.81 13.58
C LEU A 20 -4.36 9.29 13.51
N TYR A 21 -3.40 10.21 13.62
CA TYR A 21 -3.66 11.64 13.50
C TYR A 21 -4.16 12.02 12.10
N VAL A 22 -3.54 11.47 11.04
CA VAL A 22 -3.97 11.71 9.65
C VAL A 22 -5.35 11.09 9.40
N TYR A 23 -5.58 9.85 9.85
CA TYR A 23 -6.88 9.17 9.79
C TYR A 23 -7.99 10.04 10.38
N TRP A 24 -7.75 10.61 11.57
CA TRP A 24 -8.71 11.48 12.24
C TRP A 24 -8.94 12.81 11.50
N SER A 25 -7.91 13.33 10.83
CA SER A 25 -7.99 14.60 10.09
C SER A 25 -8.84 14.45 8.82
N HIS A 26 -8.65 13.37 8.07
CA HIS A 26 -9.30 13.11 6.78
C HIS A 26 -10.72 12.50 6.91
N ARG A 27 -11.04 11.80 8.02
CA ARG A 27 -12.38 11.24 8.33
C ARG A 27 -12.96 10.38 7.18
N TRP A 28 -14.22 10.61 6.81
CA TRP A 28 -15.02 9.73 5.94
C TRP A 28 -14.50 9.62 4.51
N VAL A 29 -13.96 10.70 3.95
CA VAL A 29 -13.43 10.71 2.57
C VAL A 29 -12.10 9.95 2.49
N GLY A 30 -11.27 10.06 3.54
CA GLY A 30 -10.01 9.31 3.66
C GLY A 30 -10.15 7.94 4.33
N TRP A 31 -11.36 7.41 4.53
CA TRP A 31 -11.52 6.17 5.28
C TRP A 31 -10.74 5.00 4.65
N LEU A 32 -10.75 4.88 3.32
CA LEU A 32 -10.05 3.82 2.59
C LEU A 32 -8.52 3.85 2.76
N PRO A 33 -7.79 4.95 2.41
CA PRO A 33 -6.33 4.96 2.51
C PRO A 33 -5.85 4.75 3.93
N TRP A 34 -6.44 5.49 4.88
CA TRP A 34 -5.90 5.58 6.23
C TRP A 34 -6.24 4.35 7.07
N THR A 35 -7.39 3.70 6.84
CA THR A 35 -7.70 2.40 7.49
C THR A 35 -6.73 1.33 7.02
N ASN A 36 -6.51 1.23 5.71
CA ASN A 36 -5.58 0.23 5.16
C ASN A 36 -4.14 0.49 5.60
N LEU A 37 -3.70 1.76 5.68
CA LEU A 37 -2.38 2.10 6.21
C LEU A 37 -2.25 1.76 7.71
N LEU A 38 -3.32 1.91 8.49
CA LEU A 38 -3.34 1.50 9.89
C LEU A 38 -3.28 -0.02 10.03
N VAL A 39 -4.05 -0.76 9.23
CA VAL A 39 -3.99 -2.24 9.16
C VAL A 39 -2.57 -2.68 8.79
N PHE A 40 -1.93 -2.03 7.82
CA PHE A 40 -0.53 -2.29 7.48
C PHE A 40 0.39 -2.13 8.68
N CYS A 41 0.30 -1.02 9.41
CA CYS A 41 1.11 -0.77 10.61
C CYS A 41 0.86 -1.83 11.69
N ILE A 42 -0.39 -2.25 11.90
CA ILE A 42 -0.74 -3.30 12.87
C ILE A 42 -0.12 -4.64 12.48
N VAL A 43 -0.26 -5.06 11.20
CA VAL A 43 0.38 -6.28 10.69
C VAL A 43 1.90 -6.24 10.94
N ARG A 44 2.53 -5.07 10.77
CA ARG A 44 3.97 -4.90 11.01
C ARG A 44 4.36 -4.99 12.47
N ILE A 45 3.60 -4.35 13.35
CA ILE A 45 3.85 -4.41 14.79
C ILE A 45 3.71 -5.85 15.29
N VAL A 46 2.66 -6.56 14.86
CA VAL A 46 2.44 -7.97 15.23
C VAL A 46 3.56 -8.86 14.68
N GLY A 47 3.90 -8.73 13.39
CA GLY A 47 4.98 -9.50 12.76
C GLY A 47 6.34 -9.24 13.40
N GLY A 48 6.65 -7.98 13.70
CA GLY A 48 7.86 -7.57 14.40
C GLY A 48 7.93 -8.11 15.83
N ALA A 49 6.83 -8.03 16.59
CA ALA A 49 6.76 -8.56 17.96
C ALA A 49 6.98 -10.07 18.01
N ILE A 50 6.34 -10.84 17.11
CA ILE A 50 6.55 -12.28 17.00
C ILE A 50 8.00 -12.58 16.60
N GLY A 51 8.55 -11.86 15.63
CA GLY A 51 9.93 -12.07 15.16
C GLY A 51 11.03 -11.65 16.13
N VAL A 52 10.74 -10.72 17.07
CA VAL A 52 11.63 -10.38 18.19
C VAL A 52 11.66 -11.52 19.21
N ASN A 53 10.50 -12.13 19.49
CA ASN A 53 10.41 -13.26 20.41
C ASN A 53 10.99 -14.55 19.81
N ASP A 54 10.71 -14.82 18.54
CA ASP A 54 11.24 -15.96 17.78
C ASP A 54 11.64 -15.53 16.36
N SER A 55 12.94 -15.29 16.19
CA SER A 55 13.51 -14.86 14.91
C SER A 55 13.51 -15.91 13.80
N SER A 56 13.17 -17.17 14.14
CA SER A 56 13.03 -18.29 13.20
C SER A 56 11.57 -18.58 12.83
N SER A 57 10.62 -17.85 13.43
CA SER A 57 9.20 -18.06 13.25
C SER A 57 8.76 -17.91 11.79
N ILE A 58 8.24 -19.00 11.22
CA ILE A 58 7.58 -19.01 9.91
C ILE A 58 6.39 -18.04 9.93
N ALA A 59 5.66 -17.95 11.05
CA ALA A 59 4.51 -17.05 11.19
C ALA A 59 4.92 -15.57 11.08
N ALA A 60 6.01 -15.14 11.75
CA ALA A 60 6.52 -13.76 11.63
C ALA A 60 6.86 -13.40 10.17
N ASN A 61 7.46 -14.36 9.48
CA ASN A 61 7.87 -14.27 8.09
C ASN A 61 6.67 -14.21 7.12
N ILE A 62 5.61 -14.99 7.36
CA ILE A 62 4.35 -14.93 6.59
C ILE A 62 3.64 -13.59 6.81
N ILE A 63 3.53 -13.14 8.07
CA ILE A 63 2.88 -11.87 8.42
C ILE A 63 3.60 -10.68 7.74
N SER A 64 4.93 -10.71 7.69
CA SER A 64 5.73 -9.73 6.93
C SER A 64 5.45 -9.77 5.41
N GLY A 65 5.12 -10.95 4.87
CA GLY A 65 4.66 -11.12 3.48
C GLY A 65 3.27 -10.55 3.22
N ILE A 66 2.31 -10.79 4.13
CA ILE A 66 0.91 -10.34 4.05
C ILE A 66 0.79 -8.81 4.03
N GLY A 67 1.74 -8.09 4.65
CA GLY A 67 1.71 -6.62 4.71
C GLY A 67 1.61 -5.92 3.34
N MET A 68 1.92 -6.57 2.23
CA MET A 68 1.79 -5.93 0.91
C MET A 68 0.34 -5.58 0.52
N SER A 69 -0.67 -6.36 0.93
CA SER A 69 -2.06 -6.03 0.57
C SER A 69 -2.56 -4.75 1.21
N PRO A 70 -2.50 -4.56 2.54
CA PRO A 70 -2.99 -3.33 3.12
C PRO A 70 -2.17 -2.13 2.64
N LEU A 71 -0.89 -2.27 2.27
CA LEU A 71 -0.13 -1.16 1.70
C LEU A 71 -0.64 -0.75 0.32
N LEU A 72 -0.84 -1.70 -0.61
CA LEU A 72 -1.35 -1.40 -1.95
C LEU A 72 -2.80 -0.88 -1.89
N LEU A 73 -3.65 -1.47 -1.04
CA LEU A 73 -5.00 -0.94 -0.79
C LEU A 73 -4.98 0.47 -0.17
N ALA A 74 -4.00 0.79 0.66
CA ALA A 74 -3.84 2.13 1.18
C ALA A 74 -3.46 3.13 0.06
N ILE A 75 -2.61 2.71 -0.87
CA ILE A 75 -2.23 3.49 -2.05
C ILE A 75 -3.43 3.71 -2.98
N ASP A 76 -4.20 2.67 -3.31
CA ASP A 76 -5.42 2.79 -4.11
C ASP A 76 -6.44 3.72 -3.43
N GLY A 77 -6.64 3.57 -2.13
CA GLY A 77 -7.46 4.48 -1.35
C GLY A 77 -7.00 5.94 -1.43
N LEU A 78 -5.68 6.16 -1.47
CA LEU A 78 -5.09 7.51 -1.52
C LEU A 78 -5.28 8.12 -2.91
N LEU A 79 -5.13 7.32 -3.97
CA LEU A 79 -5.49 7.73 -5.33
C LEU A 79 -6.97 8.09 -5.43
N HIS A 80 -7.85 7.28 -4.84
CA HIS A 80 -9.28 7.54 -4.84
C HIS A 80 -9.63 8.85 -4.13
N GLU A 81 -9.06 9.08 -2.94
CA GLU A 81 -9.23 10.34 -2.20
C GLU A 81 -8.69 11.54 -3.00
N ALA A 82 -7.50 11.42 -3.58
CA ALA A 82 -6.90 12.46 -4.40
C ALA A 82 -7.76 12.82 -5.62
N ARG A 83 -8.36 11.83 -6.28
CA ARG A 83 -9.27 12.03 -7.43
C ARG A 83 -10.56 12.70 -7.01
N TYR A 84 -11.15 12.27 -5.89
CA TYR A 84 -12.38 12.87 -5.36
C TYR A 84 -12.23 14.38 -5.18
N TYR A 85 -11.10 14.84 -4.65
CA TYR A 85 -10.83 16.28 -4.47
C TYR A 85 -10.38 17.01 -5.74
N ARG A 86 -9.85 16.31 -6.74
CA ARG A 86 -9.41 16.90 -8.02
C ARG A 86 -10.51 16.93 -9.09
N HIS A 87 -11.55 16.12 -8.96
CA HIS A 87 -12.64 16.03 -9.91
C HIS A 87 -13.92 15.48 -9.22
N PRO A 88 -14.65 16.32 -8.46
CA PRO A 88 -15.79 15.89 -7.66
C PRO A 88 -16.94 15.26 -8.47
N GLU A 89 -17.14 15.69 -9.72
CA GLU A 89 -18.21 15.21 -10.59
C GLU A 89 -17.88 13.89 -11.33
N ASN A 90 -16.74 13.26 -11.03
CA ASN A 90 -16.31 12.07 -11.77
C ASN A 90 -17.16 10.84 -11.44
N ASN A 91 -17.21 9.90 -12.38
CA ASN A 91 -18.07 8.72 -12.34
C ASN A 91 -17.75 7.81 -11.14
N VAL A 92 -18.52 7.95 -10.06
CA VAL A 92 -18.40 7.21 -8.79
C VAL A 92 -18.46 5.69 -9.00
N LEU A 93 -19.19 5.23 -10.01
CA LEU A 93 -19.30 3.80 -10.32
C LEU A 93 -17.96 3.21 -10.78
N LEU A 94 -17.23 3.92 -11.65
CA LEU A 94 -15.93 3.48 -12.13
C LEU A 94 -14.92 3.39 -10.99
N GLY A 95 -14.90 4.38 -10.09
CA GLY A 95 -14.07 4.34 -8.88
C GLY A 95 -14.37 3.12 -8.00
N ARG A 96 -15.65 2.81 -7.78
CA ARG A 96 -16.06 1.64 -6.98
C ARG A 96 -15.67 0.32 -7.65
N ILE A 97 -15.82 0.19 -8.96
CA ILE A 97 -15.40 -1.00 -9.72
C ILE A 97 -13.89 -1.23 -9.58
N VAL A 98 -13.09 -0.18 -9.72
CA VAL A 98 -11.63 -0.25 -9.59
C VAL A 98 -11.22 -0.73 -8.19
N ILE A 99 -11.79 -0.15 -7.13
CA ILE A 99 -11.51 -0.57 -5.74
C ILE A 99 -11.86 -2.05 -5.51
N ILE A 100 -13.04 -2.49 -5.98
CA ILE A 100 -13.50 -3.88 -5.82
C ILE A 100 -12.57 -4.83 -6.58
N ALA A 101 -12.20 -4.48 -7.82
CA ALA A 101 -11.29 -5.28 -8.64
C ALA A 101 -9.90 -5.39 -8.00
N ILE A 102 -9.32 -4.29 -7.53
CA ILE A 102 -8.02 -4.26 -6.85
C ILE A 102 -8.07 -5.13 -5.59
N THR A 103 -9.09 -4.96 -4.75
CA THR A 103 -9.23 -5.72 -3.50
C THR A 103 -9.38 -7.22 -3.76
N GLY A 104 -10.23 -7.60 -4.72
CA GLY A 104 -10.44 -9.01 -5.07
C GLY A 104 -9.18 -9.66 -5.64
N LEU A 105 -8.52 -9.00 -6.60
CA LEU A 105 -7.29 -9.50 -7.23
C LEU A 105 -6.13 -9.60 -6.22
N MET A 106 -6.00 -8.61 -5.32
CA MET A 106 -4.98 -8.61 -4.28
C MET A 106 -5.18 -9.75 -3.28
N GLY A 107 -6.42 -9.95 -2.83
CA GLY A 107 -6.77 -11.06 -1.93
C GLY A 107 -6.44 -12.43 -2.56
N ALA A 108 -6.83 -12.63 -3.82
CA ALA A 108 -6.52 -13.86 -4.57
C ALA A 108 -5.01 -14.05 -4.75
N GLY A 109 -4.29 -13.00 -5.15
CA GLY A 109 -2.85 -13.02 -5.37
C GLY A 109 -2.05 -13.40 -4.13
N LEU A 110 -2.41 -12.83 -2.97
CA LEU A 110 -1.77 -13.18 -1.70
C LEU A 110 -2.13 -14.57 -1.22
N GLY A 111 -3.40 -14.98 -1.29
CA GLY A 111 -3.82 -16.32 -0.88
C GLY A 111 -3.04 -17.41 -1.61
N LEU A 112 -2.91 -17.27 -2.93
CA LEU A 112 -2.13 -18.18 -3.77
C LEU A 112 -0.63 -18.11 -3.48
N SER A 113 -0.08 -16.90 -3.28
CA SER A 113 1.35 -16.71 -2.98
C SER A 113 1.77 -17.33 -1.65
N ILE A 114 0.97 -17.14 -0.60
CA ILE A 114 1.27 -17.64 0.74
C ILE A 114 1.07 -19.16 0.78
N GLY A 115 -0.08 -19.65 0.30
CA GLY A 115 -0.37 -21.09 0.29
C GLY A 115 0.64 -21.89 -0.51
N GLY A 116 1.05 -21.38 -1.69
CA GLY A 116 2.05 -22.03 -2.53
C GLY A 116 3.46 -21.95 -1.95
N SER A 117 3.89 -20.77 -1.48
CA SER A 117 5.24 -20.61 -0.93
C SER A 117 5.46 -21.42 0.35
N LEU A 118 4.47 -21.51 1.24
CA LEU A 118 4.61 -22.24 2.51
C LEU A 118 4.95 -23.72 2.30
N GLN A 119 4.20 -24.41 1.43
CA GLN A 119 4.44 -25.82 1.12
C GLN A 119 5.81 -26.04 0.48
N VAL A 120 6.18 -25.16 -0.47
CA VAL A 120 7.50 -25.19 -1.11
C VAL A 120 8.65 -25.00 -0.10
N TYR A 121 8.49 -24.13 0.88
CA TYR A 121 9.52 -23.91 1.92
C TYR A 121 9.60 -25.02 2.96
N GLN A 122 8.48 -25.66 3.30
CA GLN A 122 8.45 -26.81 4.21
C GLN A 122 9.05 -28.08 3.60
N GLY A 123 9.38 -28.08 2.31
CA GLY A 123 9.93 -29.23 1.60
C GLY A 123 8.86 -30.24 1.15
N GLU A 124 7.58 -29.90 1.36
CA GLU A 124 6.42 -30.71 0.96
C GLU A 124 5.81 -30.24 -0.37
N GLY A 125 6.37 -29.17 -0.96
CA GLY A 125 5.80 -28.50 -2.11
C GLY A 125 5.81 -29.33 -3.39
N THR A 126 4.66 -29.34 -4.06
CA THR A 126 4.45 -29.93 -5.37
C THR A 126 4.70 -28.92 -6.50
N SER A 127 4.68 -29.38 -7.75
CA SER A 127 4.71 -28.50 -8.92
C SER A 127 3.50 -27.55 -8.98
N SER A 128 2.34 -27.96 -8.45
CA SER A 128 1.16 -27.10 -8.31
C SER A 128 1.37 -25.98 -7.30
N ASP A 129 2.04 -26.22 -6.17
CA ASP A 129 2.28 -25.17 -5.16
C ASP A 129 3.25 -24.11 -5.67
N LEU A 130 4.24 -24.56 -6.45
CA LEU A 130 5.13 -23.64 -7.15
C LEU A 130 4.38 -22.79 -8.19
N SER A 131 3.44 -23.40 -8.90
CA SER A 131 2.56 -22.70 -9.83
C SER A 131 1.68 -21.67 -9.10
N HIS A 132 1.05 -22.04 -7.99
CA HIS A 132 0.26 -21.14 -7.16
C HIS A 132 1.08 -19.95 -6.67
N TRP A 133 2.33 -20.19 -6.25
CA TRP A 133 3.21 -19.12 -5.80
C TRP A 133 3.55 -18.13 -6.94
N LYS A 134 3.86 -18.66 -8.14
CA LYS A 134 4.12 -17.85 -9.35
C LYS A 134 2.89 -17.05 -9.78
N VAL A 135 1.73 -17.70 -9.86
CA VAL A 135 0.45 -17.06 -10.25
C VAL A 135 0.08 -15.99 -9.24
N GLY A 136 0.17 -16.29 -7.94
CA GLY A 136 -0.10 -15.33 -6.89
C GLY A 136 0.79 -14.09 -6.98
N THR A 137 2.09 -14.30 -7.20
CA THR A 137 3.06 -13.21 -7.36
C THR A 137 2.77 -12.39 -8.63
N GLY A 138 2.41 -13.06 -9.73
CA GLY A 138 1.99 -12.40 -10.97
C GLY A 138 0.73 -11.55 -10.79
N LEU A 139 -0.24 -12.01 -9.99
CA LEU A 139 -1.44 -11.24 -9.67
C LEU A 139 -1.10 -9.97 -8.86
N VAL A 140 -0.20 -10.06 -7.88
CA VAL A 140 0.25 -8.89 -7.11
C VAL A 140 0.93 -7.86 -8.03
N VAL A 141 1.75 -8.32 -8.98
CA VAL A 141 2.38 -7.45 -10.00
C VAL A 141 1.33 -6.80 -10.89
N ALA A 142 0.31 -7.54 -11.32
CA ALA A 142 -0.77 -7.02 -12.15
C ALA A 142 -1.58 -5.94 -11.41
N VAL A 143 -1.85 -6.12 -10.11
CA VAL A 143 -2.53 -5.11 -9.28
C VAL A 143 -1.69 -3.83 -9.19
N TRP A 144 -0.40 -3.95 -8.88
CA TRP A 144 0.50 -2.80 -8.85
C TRP A 144 0.57 -2.08 -10.21
N ALA A 145 0.67 -2.82 -11.31
CA ALA A 145 0.69 -2.23 -12.66
C ALA A 145 -0.63 -1.50 -12.98
N MET A 146 -1.76 -2.05 -12.54
CA MET A 146 -3.06 -1.41 -12.67
C MET A 146 -3.14 -0.12 -11.85
N GLU A 147 -2.62 -0.08 -10.63
CA GLU A 147 -2.51 1.15 -9.83
C GLU A 147 -1.63 2.20 -10.51
N VAL A 148 -0.50 1.81 -11.11
CA VAL A 148 0.35 2.72 -11.89
C VAL A 148 -0.43 3.33 -13.06
N VAL A 149 -1.10 2.49 -13.86
CA VAL A 149 -1.92 2.95 -14.99
C VAL A 149 -3.03 3.87 -14.50
N TRP A 150 -3.68 3.52 -13.41
CA TRP A 150 -4.75 4.31 -12.81
C TRP A 150 -4.28 5.67 -12.30
N ALA A 151 -3.11 5.71 -11.66
CA ALA A 151 -2.49 6.94 -11.19
C ALA A 151 -2.12 7.86 -12.37
N LEU A 152 -1.51 7.31 -13.42
CA LEU A 152 -1.17 8.05 -14.64
C LEU A 152 -2.42 8.58 -15.36
N PHE A 153 -3.45 7.75 -15.49
CA PHE A 153 -4.75 8.16 -16.03
C PHE A 153 -5.34 9.32 -15.23
N SER A 154 -5.22 9.28 -13.90
CA SER A 154 -5.69 10.33 -12.99
C SER A 154 -4.90 11.64 -13.06
N LEU A 155 -3.74 11.66 -13.72
CA LEU A 155 -2.98 12.89 -13.97
C LEU A 155 -3.39 13.59 -15.27
N LEU A 156 -4.16 12.93 -16.14
CA LEU A 156 -4.55 13.51 -17.42
C LEU A 156 -5.36 14.80 -17.23
N PRO A 157 -5.20 15.80 -18.12
CA PRO A 157 -5.94 17.07 -18.01
C PRO A 157 -7.46 16.88 -18.00
N SER A 158 -7.96 15.86 -18.70
CA SER A 158 -9.38 15.50 -18.76
C SER A 158 -9.93 14.86 -17.47
N GLN A 159 -9.06 14.55 -16.51
CA GLN A 159 -9.41 13.93 -15.23
C GLN A 159 -9.24 14.88 -14.06
N CYS A 160 -9.09 16.18 -14.33
CA CYS A 160 -8.98 17.17 -13.28
C CYS A 160 -9.72 18.48 -13.60
N GLU A 161 -10.33 19.04 -12.58
CA GLU A 161 -11.01 20.32 -12.61
C GLU A 161 -10.17 21.30 -11.78
N LYS A 162 -9.45 22.19 -12.45
CA LYS A 162 -8.47 23.09 -11.79
C LYS A 162 -9.14 24.11 -10.88
N ASP A 163 -10.40 24.43 -11.17
CA ASP A 163 -11.21 25.37 -10.42
C ASP A 163 -11.85 24.72 -9.18
N ALA A 164 -11.78 23.38 -9.06
CA ALA A 164 -12.29 22.69 -7.89
C ALA A 164 -11.56 23.15 -6.61
N PRO A 165 -12.29 23.46 -5.52
CA PRO A 165 -11.68 24.00 -4.30
C PRO A 165 -10.63 23.08 -3.66
N GLY A 166 -10.82 21.77 -3.79
CA GLY A 166 -9.92 20.74 -3.30
C GLY A 166 -8.71 20.45 -4.20
N TYR A 167 -8.59 21.08 -5.39
CA TYR A 167 -7.62 20.68 -6.42
C TYR A 167 -6.17 20.70 -5.93
N LYS A 168 -5.75 21.76 -5.23
CA LYS A 168 -4.36 21.94 -4.76
C LYS A 168 -3.97 20.86 -3.75
N ASP A 169 -4.82 20.62 -2.76
CA ASP A 169 -4.55 19.63 -1.72
C ASP A 169 -4.74 18.20 -2.26
N GLY A 170 -5.74 17.95 -3.12
CA GLY A 170 -5.89 16.67 -3.82
C GLY A 170 -4.71 16.34 -4.73
N THR A 171 -4.08 17.34 -5.35
CA THR A 171 -2.86 17.15 -6.15
C THR A 171 -1.65 16.78 -5.28
N ARG A 172 -1.55 17.34 -4.07
CA ARG A 172 -0.51 16.92 -3.09
C ARG A 172 -0.70 15.47 -2.66
N LEU A 173 -1.94 15.04 -2.41
CA LEU A 173 -2.27 13.63 -2.15
C LEU A 173 -1.86 12.73 -3.32
N MET A 174 -2.15 13.16 -4.56
CA MET A 174 -1.77 12.43 -5.77
C MET A 174 -0.25 12.23 -5.87
N TYR A 175 0.56 13.26 -5.60
CA TYR A 175 2.01 13.12 -5.58
C TYR A 175 2.51 12.19 -4.46
N GLY A 176 1.88 12.23 -3.29
CA GLY A 176 2.15 11.28 -2.21
C GLY A 176 1.88 9.83 -2.62
N ALA A 177 0.78 9.59 -3.33
CA ALA A 177 0.41 8.28 -3.87
C ALA A 177 1.40 7.83 -4.95
N LEU A 178 1.78 8.69 -5.88
CA LEU A 178 2.79 8.36 -6.92
C LEU A 178 4.14 7.97 -6.30
N ALA A 179 4.60 8.71 -5.29
CA ALA A 179 5.81 8.36 -4.57
C ALA A 179 5.68 6.99 -3.88
N ALA A 180 4.54 6.73 -3.22
CA ALA A 180 4.27 5.45 -2.56
C ALA A 180 4.24 4.28 -3.54
N ILE A 181 3.62 4.45 -4.72
CA ILE A 181 3.55 3.44 -5.79
C ILE A 181 4.94 3.05 -6.28
N VAL A 182 5.84 4.02 -6.44
CA VAL A 182 7.22 3.76 -6.88
C VAL A 182 7.96 2.91 -5.85
N PHE A 183 7.88 3.28 -4.58
CA PHE A 183 8.55 2.52 -3.52
C PHE A 183 7.94 1.12 -3.32
N ALA A 184 6.60 1.01 -3.34
CA ALA A 184 5.92 -0.28 -3.32
C ALA A 184 6.33 -1.15 -4.53
N GLY A 185 6.50 -0.53 -5.70
CA GLY A 185 6.95 -1.19 -6.92
C GLY A 185 8.32 -1.85 -6.79
N VAL A 186 9.27 -1.23 -6.09
CA VAL A 186 10.60 -1.84 -5.81
C VAL A 186 10.43 -3.20 -5.13
N ARG A 187 9.57 -3.27 -4.10
CA ARG A 187 9.31 -4.52 -3.38
C ARG A 187 8.55 -5.54 -4.23
N VAL A 188 7.53 -5.11 -4.98
CA VAL A 188 6.75 -5.98 -5.87
C VAL A 188 7.66 -6.64 -6.92
N LEU A 189 8.49 -5.85 -7.60
CA LEU A 189 9.40 -6.32 -8.65
C LEU A 189 10.50 -7.23 -8.07
N TYR A 190 11.04 -6.88 -6.90
CA TYR A 190 11.98 -7.76 -6.20
C TYR A 190 11.36 -9.12 -5.90
N ASN A 191 10.13 -9.14 -5.37
CA ASN A 191 9.44 -10.39 -5.07
C ASN A 191 9.20 -11.21 -6.35
N LEU A 192 8.84 -10.58 -7.46
CA LEU A 192 8.73 -11.24 -8.76
C LEU A 192 10.06 -11.88 -9.19
N ILE A 193 11.16 -11.14 -9.12
CA ILE A 193 12.50 -11.65 -9.48
C ILE A 193 12.87 -12.84 -8.58
N ALA A 194 12.59 -12.75 -7.29
CA ALA A 194 12.84 -13.83 -6.32
C ALA A 194 12.09 -15.11 -6.71
N VAL A 195 10.80 -14.99 -7.03
CA VAL A 195 9.97 -16.13 -7.45
C VAL A 195 10.39 -16.66 -8.82
N CYS A 196 10.66 -15.80 -9.81
CA CYS A 196 11.08 -16.25 -11.13
C CYS A 196 12.45 -16.93 -11.11
N SER A 197 13.37 -16.46 -10.28
CA SER A 197 14.75 -16.98 -10.18
C SER A 197 14.87 -18.25 -9.35
N GLN A 198 13.84 -18.62 -8.57
CA GLN A 198 13.83 -19.81 -7.69
C GLN A 198 15.02 -19.90 -6.71
N ARG A 199 15.66 -18.76 -6.46
CA ARG A 199 16.88 -18.64 -5.68
C ARG A 199 16.52 -18.38 -4.22
N LYS A 200 16.81 -19.36 -3.35
CA LYS A 200 16.45 -19.31 -1.92
C LYS A 200 17.05 -18.09 -1.20
N ASP A 201 18.22 -17.62 -1.65
CA ASP A 201 18.94 -16.48 -1.11
C ASP A 201 18.34 -15.11 -1.49
N LEU A 202 17.53 -15.07 -2.55
CA LEU A 202 16.76 -13.90 -3.00
C LEU A 202 15.31 -13.92 -2.47
N SER A 203 14.95 -14.87 -1.61
CA SER A 203 13.61 -14.90 -1.04
C SER A 203 13.33 -13.66 -0.18
N SER A 204 12.16 -13.04 -0.36
CA SER A 204 11.68 -11.97 0.54
C SER A 204 11.46 -12.45 1.99
N VAL A 205 11.33 -13.77 2.17
CA VAL A 205 10.99 -14.44 3.43
C VAL A 205 12.22 -15.09 4.07
N PHE A 206 13.06 -15.76 3.28
CA PHE A 206 14.22 -16.54 3.76
C PHE A 206 15.57 -16.07 3.20
N GLY A 207 15.58 -15.00 2.39
CA GLY A 207 16.78 -14.46 1.77
C GLY A 207 17.66 -13.69 2.76
N SER A 208 18.79 -13.20 2.27
CA SER A 208 19.78 -12.52 3.11
C SER A 208 19.19 -11.26 3.80
N ILE A 209 19.65 -11.00 5.03
CA ILE A 209 19.19 -9.86 5.84
C ILE A 209 19.37 -8.54 5.09
N ALA A 210 20.52 -8.34 4.45
CA ALA A 210 20.81 -7.11 3.71
C ALA A 210 19.79 -6.85 2.61
N VAL A 211 19.43 -7.89 1.85
CA VAL A 211 18.44 -7.76 0.77
C VAL A 211 17.05 -7.48 1.34
N ARG A 212 16.65 -8.14 2.43
CA ARG A 212 15.36 -7.87 3.09
C ARG A 212 15.28 -6.46 3.68
N VAL A 213 16.39 -5.90 4.15
CA VAL A 213 16.43 -4.52 4.64
C VAL A 213 16.27 -3.53 3.48
N VAL A 214 17.02 -3.71 2.39
CA VAL A 214 17.10 -2.73 1.29
C VAL A 214 15.92 -2.82 0.32
N LEU A 215 15.43 -4.02 0.00
CA LEU A 215 14.42 -4.24 -1.04
C LEU A 215 13.02 -4.55 -0.49
N VAL A 216 12.90 -4.73 0.82
CA VAL A 216 11.64 -5.04 1.48
C VAL A 216 11.31 -3.97 2.52
N PHE A 217 12.11 -3.85 3.58
CA PHE A 217 11.82 -2.93 4.69
C PHE A 217 11.89 -1.46 4.27
N LEU A 218 13.00 -1.03 3.66
CA LEU A 218 13.23 0.37 3.33
C LEU A 218 12.18 0.94 2.36
N PRO A 219 11.83 0.28 1.23
CA PRO A 219 10.82 0.81 0.32
C PRO A 219 9.45 0.94 0.98
N GLU A 220 9.11 0.04 1.90
CA GLU A 220 7.82 0.10 2.61
C GLU A 220 7.77 1.26 3.59
N VAL A 221 8.84 1.49 4.34
CA VAL A 221 8.94 2.66 5.22
C VAL A 221 8.85 3.94 4.39
N LEU A 222 9.53 4.01 3.25
CA LEU A 222 9.48 5.18 2.35
C LEU A 222 8.08 5.40 1.77
N ALA A 223 7.35 4.34 1.40
CA ALA A 223 5.97 4.42 0.96
C ALA A 223 5.05 4.95 2.08
N VAL A 224 5.18 4.42 3.30
CA VAL A 224 4.38 4.90 4.44
C VAL A 224 4.69 6.36 4.76
N LEU A 225 5.97 6.75 4.74
CA LEU A 225 6.38 8.13 4.97
C LEU A 225 5.82 9.08 3.91
N SER A 226 5.86 8.71 2.62
CA SER A 226 5.31 9.56 1.56
C SER A 226 3.80 9.76 1.73
N MET A 227 3.06 8.70 2.12
CA MET A 227 1.63 8.79 2.42
C MET A 227 1.36 9.67 3.64
N ILE A 228 2.09 9.48 4.74
CA ILE A 228 1.92 10.28 5.97
C ILE A 228 2.22 11.76 5.69
N LEU A 229 3.32 12.07 5.00
CA LEU A 229 3.68 13.45 4.67
C LEU A 229 2.61 14.13 3.82
N ALA A 230 2.09 13.43 2.81
CA ALA A 230 0.99 13.92 2.00
C ALA A 230 -0.26 14.19 2.85
N GLY A 231 -0.68 13.23 3.67
CA GLY A 231 -1.83 13.38 4.56
C GLY A 231 -1.68 14.51 5.58
N LEU A 232 -0.49 14.67 6.17
CA LEU A 232 -0.21 15.77 7.09
C LEU A 232 -0.29 17.14 6.41
N TRP A 233 0.23 17.26 5.19
CA TRP A 233 0.13 18.50 4.41
C TRP A 233 -1.30 18.83 4.00
N THR A 234 -2.15 17.82 3.82
CA THR A 234 -3.53 17.99 3.37
C THR A 234 -4.57 17.85 4.48
N ARG A 235 -4.15 17.84 5.75
CA ARG A 235 -5.01 17.62 6.92
C ARG A 235 -6.24 18.55 7.02
N ASN A 236 -6.18 19.73 6.40
CA ASN A 236 -7.24 20.74 6.40
C ASN A 236 -8.06 20.78 5.10
N ILE A 237 -7.83 19.85 4.16
CA ILE A 237 -8.49 19.83 2.84
C ILE A 237 -10.01 19.94 2.93
N ARG A 238 -10.64 19.27 3.90
CA ARG A 238 -12.08 19.33 4.12
C ARG A 238 -12.57 20.71 4.56
N LYS A 239 -11.80 21.41 5.39
CA LYS A 239 -12.14 22.77 5.84
C LYS A 239 -12.04 23.74 4.66
N HIS A 240 -11.00 23.62 3.85
CA HIS A 240 -10.82 24.45 2.66
C HIS A 240 -11.95 24.21 1.65
N ASN A 241 -12.33 22.96 1.40
CA ASN A 241 -13.39 22.60 0.46
C ASN A 241 -14.76 23.16 0.89
N HIS A 242 -15.15 22.99 2.16
CA HIS A 242 -16.44 23.49 2.67
C HIS A 242 -16.53 25.02 2.71
N VAL A 243 -15.42 25.72 2.96
CA VAL A 243 -15.41 27.19 2.93
C VAL A 243 -15.68 27.68 1.51
N ALA A 244 -15.01 27.09 0.53
CA ALA A 244 -15.19 27.47 -0.87
C ALA A 244 -16.59 27.14 -1.42
N GLU A 245 -17.13 25.95 -1.12
CA GLU A 245 -18.52 25.58 -1.49
C GLU A 245 -19.53 26.60 -0.91
N LYS A 246 -19.28 27.07 0.32
CA LYS A 246 -20.14 28.06 0.98
C LYS A 246 -20.01 29.45 0.34
N GLU A 247 -18.80 29.86 -0.05
CA GLU A 247 -18.59 31.13 -0.75
C GLU A 247 -19.25 31.14 -2.13
N GLU A 248 -19.14 30.05 -2.90
CA GLU A 248 -19.80 29.92 -4.21
C GLU A 248 -21.33 30.02 -4.09
N SER A 249 -21.94 29.29 -3.15
CA SER A 249 -23.40 29.31 -2.94
C SER A 249 -23.95 30.65 -2.43
N MET A 250 -23.12 31.50 -1.83
CA MET A 250 -23.51 32.86 -1.44
C MET A 250 -23.38 33.87 -2.59
N SER A 251 -22.61 33.54 -3.63
CA SER A 251 -22.33 34.41 -4.77
C SER A 251 -23.25 34.18 -5.99
N ALA A 252 -23.97 33.06 -6.00
CA ALA A 252 -24.96 32.66 -7.01
C ALA A 252 -26.37 33.11 -6.63
#